data_AF-A0A3D4T2J6-F1
#
_entry.id   AF-A0A3D4T2J6-F1
#
_cell.length_a   1.000
_cell.length_b   1.000
_cell.length_c   1.000
_cell.angle_alpha   90.00
_cell.angle_beta   90.00
_cell.angle_gamma   90.00
#
_symmetry.space_group_name_H-M   'P 1'
#
loop_
_entity.id
_entity.type
_entity.pdbx_description
1 polymer ?
#
loop_
_entity_poly.entity_id
_entity_poly.type
_entity_poly.pdbx_seq_one_letter_code
_entity_poly.pdbx_strand_id
1 'polypeptide(L)'
;MLYTEPVGHPAIEELTVYPLNRAELRLADAFAGGRSAVERTAVENATRGRGAAYVARVRHTTEMSWRMPVLFSAALDDGRMTVDHFDALWRRMDRHPCVRAEVDSQIIARENRAAERARREELREQAREAGEPEPTWDDEGYHDDAWDGYSADPVRRDPFSGSMVYRLPDPENGRSSFLDEHVERVLLDWLRDIPHRLSSPGGEQTTVPRPTVTIHRLREAVDRALDDAAEDLERYREQGQEMAEQAEQADRDRLEAAARAKKAADTRARKRAERAARRKAEKVRDAEQAAKATKATKATKAAKAGTAAKAGDTGKAGIPVEDAAAVVPDDGDARPF
;
A
#
# COMPACT_ATOMS: atom_id res chain seq x y z
N MET A 1 -23.65 -60.21 8.02
CA MET A 1 -24.67 -59.49 8.80
C MET A 1 -23.97 -58.40 9.59
N LEU A 2 -23.92 -57.19 9.04
CA LEU A 2 -23.55 -55.98 9.76
C LEU A 2 -24.81 -55.11 9.70
N TYR A 3 -25.36 -54.77 10.85
CA TYR A 3 -26.68 -54.17 11.04
C TYR A 3 -26.87 -52.93 10.15
N THR A 4 -27.91 -52.96 9.32
CA THR A 4 -28.35 -51.88 8.40
C THR A 4 -29.66 -51.28 8.88
N GLU A 5 -29.76 -50.88 10.14
CA GLU A 5 -30.93 -50.16 10.63
C GLU A 5 -30.64 -48.65 10.64
N PRO A 6 -31.42 -47.84 9.91
CA PRO A 6 -31.34 -46.39 9.99
C PRO A 6 -31.91 -45.94 11.34
N VAL A 7 -31.06 -45.37 12.19
CA VAL A 7 -31.49 -44.83 13.49
C VAL A 7 -31.99 -43.40 13.26
N GLY A 8 -33.30 -43.18 13.44
CA GLY A 8 -33.98 -41.89 13.32
C GLY A 8 -33.79 -40.94 14.49
N HIS A 9 -32.61 -40.94 15.11
CA HIS A 9 -32.27 -40.10 16.26
C HIS A 9 -30.93 -39.38 16.01
N PRO A 10 -30.74 -38.17 16.55
CA PRO A 10 -29.43 -37.51 16.50
C PRO A 10 -28.37 -38.52 16.96
N ALA A 11 -27.31 -38.68 16.16
CA ALA A 11 -26.27 -39.65 16.47
C ALA A 11 -25.75 -39.37 17.89
N ILE A 12 -25.37 -40.41 18.65
CA ILE A 12 -24.84 -40.26 20.01
C ILE A 12 -23.72 -39.20 20.06
N GLU A 13 -22.92 -39.11 18.98
CA GLU A 13 -21.89 -38.10 18.76
C GLU A 13 -22.45 -36.65 18.80
N GLU A 14 -23.60 -36.37 18.18
CA GLU A 14 -24.24 -35.04 18.17
C GLU A 14 -24.76 -34.63 19.55
N LEU A 15 -25.23 -35.60 20.34
CA LEU A 15 -25.77 -35.37 21.68
C LEU A 15 -24.69 -35.26 22.76
N THR A 16 -23.50 -35.82 22.53
CA THR A 16 -22.48 -35.96 23.58
C THR A 16 -21.12 -35.39 23.19
N VAL A 17 -20.58 -35.79 22.03
CA VAL A 17 -19.22 -35.45 21.61
C VAL A 17 -19.14 -34.02 21.09
N TYR A 18 -20.07 -33.58 20.23
CA TYR A 18 -20.02 -32.22 19.69
C TYR A 18 -20.21 -31.14 20.76
N PRO A 19 -21.17 -31.24 21.71
CA PRO A 19 -21.26 -30.28 22.82
C PRO A 19 -19.99 -30.22 23.67
N LEU A 20 -19.33 -31.36 23.90
CA LEU A 20 -18.06 -31.41 24.63
C LEU A 20 -16.94 -30.70 23.87
N ASN A 21 -16.77 -31.01 22.57
CA ASN A 21 -15.78 -30.37 21.72
C ASN A 21 -15.97 -28.85 21.67
N ARG A 22 -17.22 -28.39 21.53
CA ARG A 22 -17.57 -26.96 21.56
C ARG A 22 -17.22 -26.33 22.91
N ALA A 23 -17.46 -27.02 24.02
CA ALA A 23 -17.11 -26.52 25.34
C ALA A 23 -15.58 -26.40 25.53
N GLU A 24 -14.80 -27.35 25.01
CA GLU A 24 -13.33 -27.27 25.05
C GLU A 24 -12.79 -26.14 24.18
N LEU A 25 -13.34 -25.94 22.97
CA LEU A 25 -12.98 -24.81 22.11
C LEU A 25 -13.36 -23.46 22.75
N ARG A 26 -14.53 -23.35 23.38
CA ARG A 26 -14.93 -22.14 24.14
C ARG A 26 -13.99 -21.85 25.32
N LEU A 27 -13.39 -22.88 25.92
CA LEU A 27 -12.38 -22.69 26.97
C LEU A 27 -11.10 -22.07 26.40
N ALA A 28 -10.68 -22.45 25.20
CA ALA A 28 -9.55 -21.85 24.50
C ALA A 28 -9.87 -20.41 24.05
N ASP A 29 -11.09 -20.15 23.57
CA ASP A 29 -11.54 -18.79 23.25
C ASP A 29 -11.53 -17.85 24.46
N ALA A 30 -11.91 -18.36 25.64
CA ALA A 30 -11.83 -17.61 26.89
C ALA A 30 -10.40 -17.18 27.27
N PHE A 31 -9.38 -17.81 26.67
CA PHE A 31 -7.97 -17.47 26.83
C PHE A 31 -7.55 -16.28 25.93
N ALA A 32 -8.39 -15.92 24.94
CA ALA A 32 -8.01 -15.20 23.73
C ALA A 32 -8.20 -13.66 23.78
N GLY A 33 -9.25 -13.12 24.42
CA GLY A 33 -9.59 -11.69 24.25
C GLY A 33 -10.19 -10.97 25.45
N GLY A 34 -9.72 -9.76 25.72
CA GLY A 34 -10.36 -8.75 26.60
C GLY A 34 -10.41 -9.06 28.10
N ARG A 35 -9.91 -10.22 28.53
CA ARG A 35 -9.94 -10.65 29.94
C ARG A 35 -8.67 -10.28 30.70
N SER A 36 -8.85 -10.04 32.00
CA SER A 36 -7.75 -9.62 32.87
C SER A 36 -6.66 -10.69 32.95
N ALA A 37 -5.41 -10.29 33.25
CA ALA A 37 -4.31 -11.24 33.47
C ALA A 37 -4.62 -12.29 34.55
N VAL A 38 -5.45 -11.93 35.54
CA VAL A 38 -5.93 -12.82 36.60
C VAL A 38 -6.83 -13.92 36.04
N GLU A 39 -7.77 -13.59 35.16
CA GLU A 39 -8.65 -14.58 34.53
C GLU A 39 -7.88 -15.53 33.63
N ARG A 40 -6.93 -15.01 32.83
CA ARG A 40 -6.02 -15.86 32.04
C ARG A 40 -5.23 -16.81 32.94
N THR A 41 -4.65 -16.31 34.02
CA THR A 41 -3.92 -17.12 35.01
C THR A 41 -4.82 -18.15 35.70
N ALA A 42 -6.08 -17.82 35.96
CA ALA A 42 -7.05 -18.73 36.56
C ALA A 42 -7.42 -19.89 35.61
N VAL A 43 -7.66 -19.60 34.33
CA VAL A 43 -7.91 -20.63 33.31
C VAL A 43 -6.65 -21.47 33.08
N GLU A 44 -5.48 -20.84 33.07
CA GLU A 44 -4.18 -21.52 32.96
C GLU A 44 -3.94 -22.46 34.14
N ASN A 45 -4.28 -22.05 35.37
CA ASN A 45 -4.22 -22.90 36.56
C ASN A 45 -5.29 -24.00 36.53
N ALA A 46 -6.50 -23.72 36.06
CA ALA A 46 -7.58 -24.70 35.92
C ALA A 46 -7.22 -25.80 34.89
N THR A 47 -6.50 -25.44 33.84
CA THR A 47 -6.00 -26.37 32.82
C THR A 47 -4.71 -27.07 33.26
N ARG A 48 -3.88 -26.45 34.11
CA ARG A 48 -2.64 -27.04 34.68
C ARG A 48 -2.93 -28.32 35.47
N GLY A 49 -4.07 -28.39 36.16
CA GLY A 49 -4.52 -29.60 36.85
C GLY A 49 -4.77 -30.80 35.92
N ARG A 50 -4.90 -30.56 34.61
CA ARG A 50 -5.04 -31.60 33.57
C ARG A 50 -3.71 -31.98 32.90
N GLY A 51 -2.61 -31.38 33.33
CA GLY A 51 -1.25 -31.66 32.86
C GLY A 51 -0.71 -30.63 31.86
N ALA A 52 0.61 -30.47 31.85
CA ALA A 52 1.31 -29.46 31.03
C ALA A 52 1.04 -29.60 29.52
N ALA A 53 0.89 -30.83 29.04
CA ALA A 53 0.58 -31.09 27.63
C ALA A 53 -0.80 -30.53 27.23
N TYR A 54 -1.79 -30.60 28.11
CA TYR A 54 -3.13 -30.07 27.84
C TYR A 54 -3.12 -28.53 27.82
N VAL A 55 -2.40 -27.91 28.75
CA VAL A 55 -2.21 -26.44 28.76
C VAL A 55 -1.60 -25.96 27.45
N ALA A 56 -0.57 -26.63 26.94
CA ALA A 56 0.04 -26.28 25.67
C ALA A 56 -0.96 -26.35 24.50
N ARG A 57 -1.80 -27.40 24.44
CA ARG A 57 -2.83 -27.52 23.40
C ARG A 57 -3.86 -26.41 23.44
N VAL A 58 -4.29 -26.00 24.64
CA VAL A 58 -5.20 -24.86 24.82
C VAL A 58 -4.56 -23.57 24.36
N ARG A 59 -3.28 -23.33 24.68
CA ARG A 59 -2.53 -22.16 24.19
C ARG A 59 -2.41 -22.14 22.67
N HIS A 60 -2.03 -23.25 22.05
CA HIS A 60 -1.95 -23.35 20.58
C HIS A 60 -3.31 -23.10 19.92
N THR A 61 -4.38 -23.63 20.51
CA THR A 61 -5.74 -23.39 20.02
C THR A 61 -6.15 -21.93 20.15
N THR A 62 -5.74 -21.27 21.24
CA THR A 62 -5.94 -19.83 21.45
C THR A 62 -5.20 -19.02 20.39
N GLU A 63 -3.96 -19.38 20.07
CA GLU A 63 -3.23 -18.69 19.00
C GLU A 63 -3.91 -18.87 17.65
N MET A 64 -4.37 -20.08 17.35
CA MET A 64 -5.09 -20.37 16.12
C MET A 64 -6.43 -19.63 16.03
N SER A 65 -7.11 -19.33 17.14
CA SER A 65 -8.35 -18.54 17.10
C SER A 65 -8.13 -17.09 16.68
N TRP A 66 -6.93 -16.54 16.90
CA TRP A 66 -6.55 -15.21 16.41
C TRP A 66 -6.02 -15.23 14.98
N ARG A 67 -5.25 -16.27 14.63
CA ARG A 67 -4.65 -16.41 13.29
C ARG A 67 -5.69 -16.78 12.24
N MET A 68 -6.69 -17.59 12.62
CA MET A 68 -7.75 -18.09 11.75
C MET A 68 -9.12 -17.98 12.45
N PRO A 69 -9.64 -16.75 12.65
CA PRO A 69 -10.86 -16.52 13.41
C PRO A 69 -12.11 -17.09 12.73
N VAL A 70 -12.15 -17.13 11.41
CA VAL A 70 -13.30 -17.65 10.64
C VAL A 70 -13.34 -19.17 10.74
N LEU A 71 -12.20 -19.85 10.59
CA LEU A 71 -12.09 -21.29 10.80
C LEU A 71 -12.45 -21.66 12.24
N PHE A 72 -11.97 -20.90 13.21
CA PHE A 72 -12.26 -21.15 14.61
C PHE A 72 -13.75 -21.00 14.94
N SER A 73 -14.40 -19.94 14.44
CA SER A 73 -15.85 -19.78 14.56
C SER A 73 -16.62 -20.92 13.89
N ALA A 74 -16.22 -21.31 12.67
CA ALA A 74 -16.85 -22.42 11.96
C ALA A 74 -16.69 -23.74 12.73
N ALA A 75 -15.51 -24.01 13.28
CA ALA A 75 -15.23 -25.19 14.10
C ALA A 75 -16.06 -25.22 15.40
N LEU A 76 -16.27 -24.06 16.02
CA LEU A 76 -17.14 -23.89 17.20
C LEU A 76 -18.61 -24.19 16.88
N ASP A 77 -19.11 -23.71 15.76
CA ASP A 77 -20.50 -23.94 15.36
C ASP A 77 -20.71 -25.41 14.94
N ASP A 78 -19.75 -25.96 14.21
CA ASP A 78 -19.77 -27.31 13.68
C ASP A 78 -19.62 -28.38 14.80
N GLY A 79 -18.61 -28.25 15.66
CA GLY A 79 -18.35 -29.18 16.76
C GLY A 79 -17.63 -30.48 16.38
N ARG A 80 -17.32 -30.73 15.10
CA ARG A 80 -16.50 -31.87 14.66
C ARG A 80 -15.01 -31.71 14.95
N MET A 81 -14.52 -30.47 15.08
CA MET A 81 -13.13 -30.18 15.43
C MET A 81 -12.94 -30.03 16.94
N THR A 82 -11.72 -30.30 17.40
CA THR A 82 -11.35 -30.27 18.83
C THR A 82 -10.06 -29.47 19.03
N VAL A 83 -9.70 -29.23 20.30
CA VAL A 83 -8.42 -28.62 20.69
C VAL A 83 -7.23 -29.41 20.11
N ASP A 84 -7.33 -30.74 19.99
CA ASP A 84 -6.27 -31.57 19.38
C ASP A 84 -6.11 -31.31 17.87
N HIS A 85 -7.19 -30.95 17.17
CA HIS A 85 -7.14 -30.58 15.75
C HIS A 85 -6.40 -29.25 15.57
N PHE A 86 -6.68 -28.25 16.41
CA PHE A 86 -5.99 -26.98 16.39
C PHE A 86 -4.53 -27.07 16.87
N ASP A 87 -4.22 -27.93 17.86
CA ASP A 87 -2.82 -28.24 18.22
C ASP A 87 -2.07 -28.88 17.04
N ALA A 88 -2.72 -29.79 16.31
CA ALA A 88 -2.12 -30.41 15.13
C ALA A 88 -1.88 -29.41 14.00
N LEU A 89 -2.84 -28.52 13.75
CA LEU A 89 -2.74 -27.41 12.79
C LEU A 89 -1.55 -26.51 13.16
N TRP A 90 -1.54 -26.00 14.39
CA TRP A 90 -0.50 -25.11 14.91
C TRP A 90 0.89 -25.73 14.74
N ARG A 91 1.10 -26.97 15.21
CA ARG A 91 2.41 -27.64 15.12
C ARG A 91 2.83 -27.89 13.68
N ARG A 92 1.88 -28.08 12.76
CA ARG A 92 2.21 -28.32 11.36
C ARG A 92 2.66 -27.05 10.69
N MET A 93 1.92 -25.96 10.88
CA MET A 93 2.29 -24.63 10.39
C MET A 93 3.61 -24.15 10.97
N ASP A 94 3.78 -24.26 12.31
CA ASP A 94 4.99 -23.83 13.01
C ASP A 94 6.26 -24.54 12.52
N ARG A 95 6.14 -25.80 12.11
CA ARG A 95 7.27 -26.59 11.60
C ARG A 95 7.39 -26.58 10.08
N HIS A 96 6.48 -25.91 9.38
CA HIS A 96 6.49 -25.93 7.93
C HIS A 96 7.62 -25.06 7.38
N PRO A 97 8.47 -25.57 6.45
CA PRO A 97 9.61 -24.82 5.95
C PRO A 97 9.25 -23.45 5.36
N CYS A 98 8.15 -23.36 4.60
CA CYS A 98 7.73 -22.08 4.00
C CYS A 98 7.31 -21.05 5.06
N VAL A 99 6.59 -21.47 6.10
CA VAL A 99 6.18 -20.59 7.21
C VAL A 99 7.40 -20.10 7.97
N ARG A 100 8.36 -21.01 8.26
CA ARG A 100 9.61 -20.65 8.94
C ARG A 100 10.44 -19.65 8.13
N ALA A 101 10.62 -19.90 6.84
CA ALA A 101 11.35 -19.00 5.95
C ALA A 101 10.70 -17.62 5.90
N GLU A 102 9.36 -17.58 5.85
CA GLU A 102 8.60 -16.33 5.86
C GLU A 102 8.78 -15.55 7.16
N VAL A 103 8.60 -16.22 8.30
CA VAL A 103 8.81 -15.62 9.63
C VAL A 103 10.24 -15.09 9.77
N ASP A 104 11.24 -15.88 9.39
CA ASP A 104 12.64 -15.47 9.47
C ASP A 104 12.91 -14.25 8.57
N SER A 105 12.33 -14.21 7.36
CA SER A 105 12.44 -13.06 6.45
C SER A 105 11.82 -11.79 7.04
N GLN A 106 10.70 -11.93 7.75
CA GLN A 106 10.04 -10.80 8.41
C GLN A 106 10.84 -10.31 9.62
N ILE A 107 11.45 -11.21 10.38
CA ILE A 107 12.35 -10.87 11.49
C ILE A 107 13.54 -10.07 10.95
N ILE A 108 14.20 -10.55 9.90
CA ILE A 108 15.31 -9.84 9.24
C ILE A 108 14.86 -8.47 8.74
N ALA A 109 13.69 -8.38 8.10
CA ALA A 109 13.15 -7.11 7.62
C ALA A 109 12.82 -6.14 8.77
N ARG A 110 12.39 -6.65 9.94
CA ARG A 110 12.16 -5.85 11.15
C ARG A 110 13.47 -5.33 11.74
N GLU A 111 14.49 -6.17 11.82
CA GLU A 111 15.82 -5.80 12.31
C GLU A 111 16.48 -4.77 11.38
N ASN A 112 16.40 -4.96 10.06
CA ASN A 112 16.91 -4.00 9.08
C ASN A 112 16.23 -2.64 9.21
N ARG A 113 14.89 -2.62 9.36
CA ARG A 113 14.15 -1.37 9.62
C ARG A 113 14.54 -0.72 10.94
N ALA A 114 14.77 -1.51 11.99
CA ALA A 114 15.25 -0.98 13.27
C ALA A 114 16.66 -0.39 13.18
N ALA A 115 17.57 -1.07 12.47
CA ALA A 115 18.93 -0.58 12.22
C ALA A 115 18.94 0.69 11.37
N GLU A 116 18.07 0.77 10.36
CA GLU A 116 17.92 1.98 9.54
C GLU A 116 17.41 3.17 10.36
N ARG A 117 16.46 2.94 11.29
CA ARG A 117 16.02 3.98 12.23
C ARG A 117 17.17 4.46 13.12
N ALA A 118 17.95 3.54 13.67
CA ALA A 118 19.11 3.89 14.49
C ALA A 118 20.14 4.72 13.70
N ARG A 119 20.42 4.33 12.45
CA ARG A 119 21.31 5.12 11.56
C ARG A 119 20.78 6.52 11.27
N ARG A 120 19.47 6.66 11.02
CA ARG A 120 18.83 7.95 10.78
C ARG A 120 18.87 8.84 12.03
N GLU A 121 18.69 8.25 13.21
CA GLU A 121 18.85 8.96 14.49
C GLU A 121 20.29 9.42 14.72
N GLU A 122 21.29 8.55 14.48
CA GLU A 122 22.71 8.90 14.55
C GLU A 122 23.07 10.05 13.59
N LEU A 123 22.56 10.03 12.36
CA LEU A 123 22.78 11.10 11.38
C LEU A 123 22.14 12.44 11.82
N ARG A 124 20.97 12.39 12.47
CA ARG A 124 20.36 13.60 13.07
C ARG A 124 21.20 14.12 14.23
N GLU A 125 21.70 13.25 15.08
CA GLU A 125 22.58 13.64 16.19
C GLU A 125 23.88 14.27 15.68
N GLN A 126 24.53 13.67 14.67
CA GLN A 126 25.73 14.22 14.03
C GLN A 126 25.48 15.59 13.40
N ALA A 127 24.34 15.77 12.70
CA ALA A 127 23.97 17.07 12.13
C ALA A 127 23.76 18.14 13.21
N ARG A 128 23.09 17.79 14.33
CA ARG A 128 22.94 18.68 15.49
C ARG A 128 24.28 19.06 16.10
N GLU A 129 25.19 18.11 16.27
CA GLU A 129 26.53 18.34 16.82
C GLU A 129 27.37 19.23 15.90
N ALA A 130 27.25 19.08 14.58
CA ALA A 130 27.92 19.90 13.58
C ALA A 130 27.30 21.30 13.40
N GLY A 131 26.11 21.56 13.98
CA GLY A 131 25.36 22.79 13.76
C GLY A 131 24.77 22.90 12.35
N GLU A 132 24.64 21.77 11.65
CA GLU A 132 24.07 21.65 10.31
C GLU A 132 22.56 21.43 10.38
N PRO A 133 21.80 21.83 9.35
CA PRO A 133 20.36 21.55 9.30
C PRO A 133 20.10 20.03 9.29
N GLU A 134 19.11 19.58 10.06
CA GLU A 134 18.76 18.16 10.12
C GLU A 134 18.44 17.62 8.72
N PRO A 135 18.97 16.43 8.35
CA PRO A 135 18.57 15.78 7.13
C PRO A 135 17.05 15.50 7.16
N THR A 136 16.36 15.84 6.06
CA THR A 136 14.94 15.56 5.87
C THR A 136 14.81 14.38 4.91
N TRP A 137 14.03 13.39 5.31
CA TRP A 137 13.72 12.19 4.52
C TRP A 137 12.26 12.22 4.03
N ASP A 138 11.63 13.39 4.03
CA ASP A 138 10.20 13.57 3.72
C ASP A 138 9.87 13.21 2.26
N ASP A 139 10.88 13.22 1.37
CA ASP A 139 10.76 12.84 -0.04
C ASP A 139 10.85 11.31 -0.27
N GLU A 140 11.25 10.51 0.72
CA GLU A 140 11.42 9.05 0.58
C GLU A 140 10.12 8.23 0.78
N GLY A 141 8.98 8.93 0.95
CA GLY A 141 7.69 8.30 1.19
C GLY A 141 7.52 7.87 2.65
N TYR A 142 6.27 7.89 3.10
CA TYR A 142 5.90 7.44 4.44
C TYR A 142 6.28 5.96 4.59
N HIS A 143 7.34 5.67 5.36
CA HIS A 143 7.54 4.33 5.89
C HIS A 143 6.47 4.10 6.96
N ASP A 144 5.31 3.63 6.54
CA ASP A 144 4.28 3.20 7.46
C ASP A 144 4.79 1.97 8.22
N ASP A 145 5.18 2.18 9.47
CA ASP A 145 5.64 1.17 10.40
C ASP A 145 4.50 0.26 10.90
N ALA A 146 3.24 0.57 10.54
CA ALA A 146 2.08 -0.24 10.86
C ALA A 146 1.93 -1.43 9.89
N TRP A 147 2.90 -2.36 9.90
CA TRP A 147 2.57 -3.74 9.55
C TRP A 147 2.00 -4.40 10.80
N ASP A 148 0.70 -4.25 10.98
CA ASP A 148 -0.19 -5.35 11.29
C ASP A 148 -1.10 -5.51 10.06
N GLY A 149 -1.42 -6.73 9.66
CA GLY A 149 -2.54 -7.01 8.75
C GLY A 149 -3.91 -6.60 9.34
N TYR A 150 -3.93 -5.58 10.20
CA TYR A 150 -5.03 -5.05 10.96
C TYR A 150 -4.91 -3.52 11.06
N SER A 151 -4.89 -2.85 9.90
CA SER A 151 -5.16 -1.40 9.75
C SER A 151 -4.38 -0.44 10.67
N ALA A 152 -3.42 0.26 10.06
CA ALA A 152 -2.90 1.64 10.22
C ALA A 152 -3.61 2.69 11.12
N ASP A 153 -4.28 2.33 12.21
CA ASP A 153 -4.90 3.28 13.13
C ASP A 153 -4.89 2.70 14.56
N PRO A 154 -4.01 3.19 15.46
CA PRO A 154 -3.97 2.74 16.85
C PRO A 154 -5.26 3.03 17.63
N VAL A 155 -6.23 3.73 17.03
CA VAL A 155 -7.51 4.09 17.64
C VAL A 155 -8.70 3.84 16.67
N ARG A 156 -8.66 2.81 15.82
CA ARG A 156 -9.86 2.45 15.06
C ARG A 156 -10.89 1.78 15.97
N ARG A 157 -11.96 2.53 16.26
CA ARG A 157 -13.16 2.03 16.91
C ARG A 157 -13.89 1.10 15.94
N ASP A 158 -14.10 -0.16 16.34
CA ASP A 158 -14.90 -1.10 15.54
C ASP A 158 -16.30 -0.49 15.31
N PRO A 159 -16.73 -0.28 14.05
CA PRO A 159 -18.00 0.37 13.73
C PRO A 159 -19.22 -0.44 14.18
N PHE A 160 -19.07 -1.73 14.52
CA PHE A 160 -20.16 -2.57 15.00
C PHE A 160 -20.21 -2.72 16.52
N SER A 161 -19.06 -2.71 17.22
CA SER A 161 -19.01 -2.97 18.67
C SER A 161 -18.66 -1.75 19.54
N GLY A 162 -18.15 -0.66 18.96
CA GLY A 162 -17.75 0.53 19.72
C GLY A 162 -16.56 0.32 20.68
N SER A 163 -15.98 -0.89 20.70
CA SER A 163 -14.86 -1.30 21.54
C SER A 163 -13.52 -0.87 20.95
N MET A 164 -12.55 -0.60 21.83
CA MET A 164 -11.14 -0.50 21.44
C MET A 164 -10.70 -1.87 20.89
N VAL A 165 -10.11 -1.89 19.70
CA VAL A 165 -9.41 -3.07 19.19
C VAL A 165 -8.10 -3.13 19.95
N TYR A 166 -8.01 -3.98 20.98
CA TYR A 166 -6.75 -4.26 21.62
C TYR A 166 -5.80 -4.84 20.56
N ARG A 167 -4.65 -4.20 20.37
CA ARG A 167 -3.55 -4.78 19.58
C ARG A 167 -3.22 -6.12 20.22
N LEU A 168 -3.57 -7.20 19.53
CA LEU A 168 -3.29 -8.55 19.99
C LEU A 168 -1.78 -8.70 20.21
N PRO A 169 -1.34 -9.50 21.19
CA PRO A 169 0.08 -9.77 21.39
C PRO A 169 0.70 -10.25 20.07
N ASP A 170 1.92 -9.80 19.76
CA ASP A 170 2.71 -10.42 18.70
C ASP A 170 2.75 -11.93 19.00
N PRO A 171 2.37 -12.81 18.03
CA PRO A 171 2.42 -14.24 18.25
C PRO A 171 3.85 -14.66 18.62
N GLU A 172 3.98 -15.57 19.59
CA GLU A 172 5.28 -15.97 20.15
C GLU A 172 6.27 -16.46 19.07
N ASN A 173 5.75 -16.98 17.95
CA ASN A 173 6.53 -17.57 16.86
C ASN A 173 6.48 -16.79 15.54
N GLY A 174 6.04 -15.52 15.54
CA GLY A 174 5.81 -14.76 14.31
C GLY A 174 4.61 -15.31 13.50
N ARG A 175 4.18 -14.59 12.46
CA ARG A 175 3.03 -14.99 11.62
C ARG A 175 3.22 -14.57 10.18
N SER A 176 2.58 -15.27 9.27
CA SER A 176 2.37 -14.78 7.90
C SER A 176 0.88 -14.69 7.67
N SER A 177 0.32 -13.47 7.59
CA SER A 177 -1.12 -13.31 7.36
C SER A 177 -1.55 -13.95 6.05
N PHE A 178 -0.70 -13.86 5.02
CA PHE A 178 -0.98 -14.48 3.73
C PHE A 178 -1.11 -16.01 3.84
N LEU A 179 -0.15 -16.66 4.49
CA LEU A 179 -0.19 -18.12 4.67
C LEU A 179 -1.36 -18.52 5.60
N ASP A 180 -1.60 -17.74 6.65
CA ASP A 180 -2.69 -17.98 7.60
C ASP A 180 -4.06 -17.89 6.91
N GLU A 181 -4.31 -16.82 6.15
CA GLU A 181 -5.55 -16.61 5.39
C GLU A 181 -5.76 -17.69 4.31
N HIS A 182 -4.69 -18.08 3.61
CA HIS A 182 -4.78 -19.11 2.59
C HIS A 182 -5.14 -20.47 3.20
N VAL A 183 -4.46 -20.86 4.28
CA VAL A 183 -4.75 -22.10 4.99
C VAL A 183 -6.15 -22.07 5.59
N GLU A 184 -6.57 -20.97 6.21
CA GLU A 184 -7.91 -20.79 6.75
C GLU A 184 -8.99 -21.04 5.68
N ARG A 185 -8.83 -20.46 4.50
CA ARG A 185 -9.75 -20.64 3.37
C ARG A 185 -9.82 -22.11 2.92
N VAL A 186 -8.67 -22.75 2.69
CA VAL A 186 -8.62 -24.15 2.23
C VAL A 186 -9.22 -25.08 3.27
N LEU A 187 -8.98 -24.83 4.56
CA LEU A 187 -9.54 -25.65 5.63
C LEU A 187 -11.04 -25.46 5.81
N LEU A 188 -11.56 -24.24 5.60
CA LEU A 188 -13.00 -23.98 5.60
C LEU A 188 -13.69 -24.74 4.48
N ASP A 189 -13.14 -24.71 3.27
CA ASP A 189 -13.70 -25.45 2.13
C ASP A 189 -13.60 -26.97 2.35
N TRP A 190 -12.45 -27.44 2.85
CA TRP A 190 -12.28 -28.83 3.25
C TRP A 190 -13.29 -29.27 4.32
N LEU A 191 -13.55 -28.45 5.34
CA LEU A 191 -14.51 -28.76 6.40
C LEU A 191 -15.94 -28.84 5.87
N ARG A 192 -16.29 -27.97 4.90
CA ARG A 192 -17.59 -27.98 4.21
C ARG A 192 -17.77 -29.22 3.32
N ASP A 193 -16.70 -29.67 2.68
CA ASP A 193 -16.72 -30.86 1.81
C ASP A 193 -16.85 -32.17 2.59
N ILE A 194 -16.57 -32.17 3.89
CA ILE A 194 -16.82 -33.33 4.75
C ILE A 194 -18.33 -33.40 5.05
N PRO A 195 -19.03 -34.48 4.65
CA PRO A 195 -20.44 -34.66 4.95
C PRO A 195 -20.73 -34.51 6.44
N HIS A 196 -21.65 -33.61 6.75
CA HIS A 196 -22.22 -33.52 8.09
C HIS A 196 -23.20 -34.69 8.26
N ARG A 197 -23.08 -35.47 9.34
CA ARG A 197 -24.22 -36.30 9.77
C ARG A 197 -25.27 -35.28 10.21
N LEU A 198 -26.30 -35.09 9.39
CA LEU A 198 -27.49 -34.37 9.80
C LEU A 198 -28.59 -35.40 9.75
N SER A 199 -29.07 -35.77 10.94
CA SER A 199 -30.28 -36.55 11.08
C SER A 199 -31.41 -35.72 10.48
N SER A 200 -31.90 -36.09 9.29
CA SER A 200 -33.04 -35.38 8.70
C SER A 200 -34.26 -35.56 9.61
N PRO A 201 -35.05 -34.51 9.85
CA PRO A 201 -36.25 -34.58 10.70
C PRO A 201 -37.31 -35.56 10.20
N GLY A 202 -37.19 -36.07 8.97
CA GLY A 202 -38.08 -37.07 8.37
C GLY A 202 -37.67 -38.53 8.51
N GLY A 203 -36.52 -38.86 9.13
CA GLY A 203 -36.11 -40.25 9.37
C GLY A 203 -35.76 -41.09 8.12
N GLU A 204 -35.85 -40.52 6.91
CA GLU A 204 -35.47 -41.22 5.68
C GLU A 204 -33.95 -41.14 5.45
N GLN A 205 -33.33 -42.32 5.48
CA GLN A 205 -31.97 -42.63 5.01
C GLN A 205 -30.82 -41.85 5.66
N THR A 206 -30.29 -42.39 6.77
CA THR A 206 -28.89 -42.18 7.15
C THR A 206 -28.02 -43.22 6.44
N THR A 207 -27.53 -42.91 5.25
CA THR A 207 -26.46 -43.69 4.62
C THR A 207 -25.21 -43.68 5.49
N VAL A 208 -24.61 -44.86 5.67
CA VAL A 208 -23.43 -45.12 6.52
C VAL A 208 -22.33 -44.05 6.32
N PRO A 209 -21.79 -43.42 7.37
CA PRO A 209 -20.95 -42.24 7.18
C PRO A 209 -19.47 -42.60 7.18
N ARG A 210 -18.70 -42.10 6.20
CA ARG A 210 -17.31 -41.64 6.38
C ARG A 210 -17.10 -40.42 5.47
N PRO A 211 -16.49 -39.33 5.95
CA PRO A 211 -15.35 -39.31 6.85
C PRO A 211 -15.54 -38.48 8.13
N THR A 212 -14.93 -38.92 9.22
CA THR A 212 -14.66 -38.06 10.38
C THR A 212 -13.58 -37.04 10.01
N VAL A 213 -13.65 -35.85 10.59
CA VAL A 213 -12.50 -34.95 10.66
C VAL A 213 -11.41 -35.72 11.42
N THR A 214 -10.39 -36.20 10.71
CA THR A 214 -9.26 -36.88 11.34
C THR A 214 -8.04 -35.98 11.30
N ILE A 215 -7.24 -36.03 12.36
CA ILE A 215 -5.98 -35.29 12.45
C ILE A 215 -5.06 -35.60 11.25
N HIS A 216 -5.07 -36.84 10.75
CA HIS A 216 -4.27 -37.21 9.58
C HIS A 216 -4.70 -36.45 8.32
N ARG A 217 -6.00 -36.44 8.01
CA ARG A 217 -6.50 -35.75 6.82
C ARG A 217 -6.38 -34.24 6.95
N LEU A 218 -6.56 -33.71 8.16
CA LEU A 218 -6.32 -32.31 8.46
C LEU A 218 -4.86 -31.94 8.15
N ARG A 219 -3.89 -32.74 8.61
CA ARG A 219 -2.46 -32.49 8.35
C ARG A 219 -2.15 -32.45 6.86
N GLU A 220 -2.67 -33.42 6.09
CA GLU A 220 -2.49 -33.43 4.62
C GLU A 220 -3.11 -32.21 3.94
N ALA A 221 -4.28 -31.75 4.40
CA ALA A 221 -4.93 -30.56 3.87
C ALA A 221 -4.11 -29.30 4.18
N VAL A 222 -3.57 -29.19 5.40
CA VAL A 222 -2.70 -28.08 5.82
C VAL A 222 -1.42 -28.04 5.00
N ASP A 223 -0.76 -29.18 4.82
CA ASP A 223 0.50 -29.25 4.06
C ASP A 223 0.30 -28.79 2.63
N ARG A 224 -0.72 -29.33 1.95
CA ARG A 224 -1.05 -28.92 0.59
C ARG A 224 -1.36 -27.42 0.52
N ALA A 225 -2.17 -26.91 1.46
CA ALA A 225 -2.51 -25.49 1.50
C ALA A 225 -1.28 -24.59 1.71
N LEU A 226 -0.30 -25.04 2.52
CA LEU A 226 0.93 -24.30 2.77
C LEU A 226 1.89 -24.34 1.58
N ASP A 227 1.98 -25.47 0.89
CA ASP A 227 2.77 -25.61 -0.34
C ASP A 227 2.16 -24.75 -1.46
N ASP A 228 0.85 -24.84 -1.70
CA ASP A 228 0.12 -24.04 -2.68
C ASP A 228 0.26 -22.52 -2.38
N ALA A 229 0.13 -22.13 -1.11
CA ALA A 229 0.30 -20.74 -0.70
C ALA A 229 1.74 -20.26 -0.86
N ALA A 230 2.74 -21.11 -0.64
CA ALA A 230 4.14 -20.75 -0.86
C ALA A 230 4.40 -20.46 -2.34
N GLU A 231 3.90 -21.29 -3.24
CA GLU A 231 4.01 -21.05 -4.68
C GLU A 231 3.31 -19.74 -5.10
N ASP A 232 2.11 -19.49 -4.61
CA ASP A 232 1.38 -18.25 -4.91
C ASP A 232 2.14 -17.02 -4.40
N LEU A 233 2.71 -17.10 -3.19
CA LEU A 233 3.48 -16.02 -2.59
C LEU A 233 4.77 -15.73 -3.36
N GLU A 234 5.46 -16.75 -3.87
CA GLU A 234 6.59 -16.57 -4.78
C GLU A 234 6.18 -15.88 -6.08
N ARG A 235 5.08 -16.30 -6.71
CA ARG A 235 4.56 -15.64 -7.91
C ARG A 235 4.21 -14.17 -7.67
N TYR A 236 3.60 -13.85 -6.54
CA TYR A 236 3.29 -12.45 -6.19
C TYR A 236 4.56 -11.61 -5.99
N ARG A 237 5.63 -12.20 -5.44
CA ARG A 237 6.93 -11.52 -5.29
C ARG A 237 7.58 -11.25 -6.64
N GLU A 238 7.58 -12.22 -7.54
CA GLU A 238 8.11 -12.05 -8.90
C GLU A 238 7.34 -10.95 -9.65
N GLN A 239 6.00 -11.00 -9.62
CA GLN A 239 5.17 -9.95 -10.22
C GLN A 239 5.43 -8.57 -9.60
N GLY A 240 5.61 -8.51 -8.29
CA GLY A 240 5.94 -7.27 -7.59
C GLY A 240 7.30 -6.69 -8.04
N GLN A 241 8.31 -7.55 -8.22
CA GLN A 241 9.62 -7.17 -8.72
C GLN A 241 9.54 -6.67 -10.17
N GLU A 242 8.84 -7.39 -11.05
CA GLU A 242 8.63 -6.98 -12.44
C GLU A 242 7.94 -5.61 -12.53
N MET A 243 6.91 -5.37 -11.70
CA MET A 243 6.21 -4.08 -11.64
C MET A 243 7.12 -2.95 -11.12
N ALA A 244 7.97 -3.22 -10.13
CA ALA A 244 8.94 -2.25 -9.63
C ALA A 244 10.00 -1.89 -10.68
N GLU A 245 10.54 -2.89 -11.40
CA GLU A 245 11.49 -2.67 -12.49
C GLU A 245 10.86 -1.86 -13.63
N GLN A 246 9.60 -2.14 -13.98
CA GLN A 246 8.85 -1.36 -14.96
C GLN A 246 8.64 0.08 -14.52
N ALA A 247 8.35 0.31 -13.23
CA ALA A 247 8.20 1.65 -12.67
C ALA A 247 9.52 2.43 -12.70
N GLU A 248 10.63 1.81 -12.30
CA GLU A 248 11.96 2.43 -12.38
C GLU A 248 12.34 2.78 -13.83
N GLN A 249 12.07 1.86 -14.77
CA GLN A 249 12.36 2.10 -16.17
C GLN A 249 11.52 3.28 -16.71
N ALA A 250 10.24 3.34 -16.35
CA ALA A 250 9.38 4.46 -16.71
C ALA A 250 9.88 5.80 -16.14
N ASP A 251 10.39 5.81 -14.92
CA ASP A 251 10.96 7.02 -14.31
C ASP A 251 12.29 7.43 -14.96
N ARG A 252 13.16 6.47 -15.31
CA ARG A 252 14.37 6.74 -16.11
C ARG A 252 14.00 7.34 -17.46
N ASP A 253 13.01 6.79 -18.14
CA ASP A 253 12.55 7.28 -19.44
C ASP A 253 11.95 8.70 -19.32
N ARG A 254 11.23 9.00 -18.24
CA ARG A 254 10.72 10.35 -17.94
C ARG A 254 11.86 11.35 -17.70
N LEU A 255 12.87 10.97 -16.92
CA LEU A 255 14.05 11.81 -16.66
C LEU A 255 14.85 12.05 -17.94
N GLU A 256 15.04 11.02 -18.76
CA GLU A 256 15.68 11.16 -20.07
C GLU A 256 14.88 12.07 -21.01
N ALA A 257 13.56 11.90 -21.07
CA ALA A 257 12.68 12.75 -21.87
C ALA A 257 12.75 14.21 -21.41
N ALA A 258 12.73 14.47 -20.10
CA ALA A 258 12.89 15.80 -19.53
C ALA A 258 14.26 16.40 -19.87
N ALA A 259 15.34 15.62 -19.78
CA ALA A 259 16.68 16.06 -20.16
C ALA A 259 16.79 16.39 -21.66
N ARG A 260 16.17 15.58 -22.53
CA ARG A 260 16.10 15.83 -23.98
C ARG A 260 15.28 17.09 -24.28
N ALA A 261 14.16 17.29 -23.59
CA ALA A 261 13.32 18.48 -23.71
C ALA A 261 14.07 19.76 -23.30
N LYS A 262 14.83 19.71 -22.19
CA LYS A 262 15.67 20.83 -21.74
C LYS A 262 16.75 21.18 -22.77
N LYS A 263 17.49 20.19 -23.27
CA LYS A 263 18.48 20.39 -24.36
C LYS A 263 17.83 20.99 -25.62
N ALA A 264 16.63 20.54 -25.99
CA ALA A 264 15.89 21.10 -27.12
C ALA A 264 15.45 22.55 -26.87
N ALA A 265 15.04 22.89 -25.65
CA ALA A 265 14.71 24.26 -25.26
C ALA A 265 15.94 25.19 -25.33
N ASP A 266 17.07 24.76 -24.77
CA ASP A 266 18.32 25.52 -24.77
C ASP A 266 18.83 25.79 -26.19
N THR A 267 18.78 24.79 -27.06
CA THR A 267 19.18 24.95 -28.48
C THR A 267 18.24 25.91 -29.23
N ARG A 268 16.93 25.88 -28.95
CA ARG A 268 15.97 26.84 -29.51
C ARG A 268 16.21 28.26 -28.98
N ALA A 269 16.49 28.40 -27.69
CA ALA A 269 16.82 29.69 -27.07
C ALA A 269 18.09 30.29 -27.69
N ARG A 270 19.14 29.50 -27.86
CA ARG A 270 20.39 29.91 -28.53
C ARG A 270 20.15 30.37 -29.97
N LYS A 271 19.39 29.61 -30.77
CA LYS A 271 19.04 30.01 -32.15
C LYS A 271 18.22 31.30 -32.20
N ARG A 272 17.33 31.53 -31.24
CA ARG A 272 16.56 32.79 -31.13
C ARG A 272 17.46 33.97 -30.78
N ALA A 273 18.38 33.80 -29.84
CA ALA A 273 19.35 34.82 -29.46
C ALA A 273 20.26 35.20 -30.63
N GLU A 274 20.75 34.22 -31.39
CA GLU A 274 21.59 34.45 -32.57
C GLU A 274 20.84 35.22 -33.67
N ARG A 275 19.57 34.87 -33.96
CA ARG A 275 18.72 35.61 -34.90
C ARG A 275 18.46 37.04 -34.44
N ALA A 276 18.25 37.25 -33.14
CA ALA A 276 18.06 38.58 -32.58
C ALA A 276 19.34 39.43 -32.68
N ALA A 277 20.51 38.83 -32.41
CA ALA A 277 21.80 39.49 -32.59
C ALA A 277 22.06 39.87 -34.06
N ARG A 278 21.77 38.98 -35.01
CA ARG A 278 21.89 39.26 -36.45
C ARG A 278 20.98 40.41 -36.89
N ARG A 279 19.72 40.44 -36.45
CA ARG A 279 18.79 41.56 -36.73
C ARG A 279 19.27 42.88 -36.13
N LYS A 280 19.86 42.86 -34.93
CA LYS A 280 20.47 44.06 -34.32
C LYS A 280 21.66 44.55 -35.13
N ALA A 281 22.54 43.65 -35.56
CA ALA A 281 23.70 43.99 -36.38
C ALA A 281 23.30 44.55 -37.76
N GLU A 282 22.26 44.00 -38.38
CA GLU A 282 21.70 44.49 -39.64
C GLU A 282 21.13 45.90 -39.48
N LYS A 283 20.31 46.15 -38.44
CA LYS A 283 19.82 47.50 -38.13
C LYS A 283 20.93 48.53 -37.90
N VAL A 284 22.03 48.13 -37.26
CA VAL A 284 23.20 49.01 -37.06
C VAL A 284 23.86 49.33 -38.41
N ARG A 285 24.01 48.34 -39.30
CA ARG A 285 24.55 48.57 -40.65
C ARG A 285 23.64 49.47 -41.48
N ASP A 286 22.33 49.26 -41.44
CA ASP A 286 21.36 50.09 -42.15
C ASP A 286 21.38 51.54 -41.62
N ALA A 287 21.51 51.72 -40.30
CA ALA A 287 21.65 53.04 -39.68
C ALA A 287 22.97 53.72 -40.07
N GLU A 288 24.09 52.99 -40.14
CA GLU A 288 25.37 53.52 -40.62
C GLU A 288 25.32 53.92 -42.11
N GLN A 289 24.64 53.13 -42.95
CA GLN A 289 24.44 53.46 -44.36
C GLN A 289 23.53 54.68 -44.52
N ALA A 290 22.46 54.79 -43.74
CA ALA A 290 21.60 55.98 -43.70
C ALA A 290 22.36 57.22 -43.19
N ALA A 291 23.26 57.07 -42.21
CA ALA A 291 24.13 58.13 -41.73
C ALA A 291 25.14 58.60 -42.79
N LYS A 292 25.67 57.68 -43.62
CA LYS A 292 26.53 58.02 -44.76
C LYS A 292 25.75 58.71 -45.88
N ALA A 293 24.53 58.25 -46.18
CA ALA A 293 23.65 58.87 -47.18
C ALA A 293 23.18 60.28 -46.76
N THR A 294 22.90 60.50 -45.48
CA THR A 294 22.58 61.84 -44.93
C THR A 294 23.78 62.79 -44.97
N LYS A 295 25.02 62.31 -44.74
CA LYS A 295 26.23 63.11 -44.96
C LYS A 295 26.45 63.47 -46.44
N ALA A 296 26.18 62.54 -47.36
CA ALA A 296 26.28 62.79 -48.81
C ALA A 296 25.21 63.79 -49.32
N THR A 297 23.99 63.73 -48.79
CA THR A 297 22.91 64.70 -49.10
C THR A 297 23.17 66.07 -48.48
N LYS A 298 23.80 66.15 -47.30
CA LYS A 298 24.22 67.43 -46.70
C LYS A 298 25.38 68.07 -47.48
N ALA A 299 26.31 67.27 -48.03
CA ALA A 299 27.37 67.75 -48.91
C ALA A 299 26.85 68.26 -50.26
N THR A 300 25.85 67.59 -50.85
CA THR A 300 25.20 68.05 -52.10
C THR A 300 24.26 69.25 -51.87
N LYS A 301 23.61 69.36 -50.71
CA LYS A 301 22.81 70.55 -50.35
C LYS A 301 23.69 71.76 -50.02
N ALA A 302 24.90 71.57 -49.49
CA ALA A 302 25.91 72.62 -49.36
C ALA A 302 26.45 73.10 -50.72
N ALA A 303 26.58 72.19 -51.70
CA ALA A 303 26.93 72.57 -53.08
C ALA A 303 25.80 73.33 -53.80
N LYS A 304 24.53 73.08 -53.44
CA LYS A 304 23.35 73.77 -54.03
C LYS A 304 22.96 75.08 -53.34
N ALA A 305 23.49 75.36 -52.15
CA ALA A 305 23.27 76.62 -51.43
C ALA A 305 24.17 77.77 -51.89
N GLY A 306 25.10 77.53 -52.82
CA GLY A 306 25.89 78.58 -53.48
C GLY A 306 25.20 79.24 -54.69
N THR A 307 24.00 78.80 -55.08
CA THR A 307 23.35 79.25 -56.33
C THR A 307 21.83 79.20 -56.22
N ALA A 308 21.23 80.07 -55.39
CA ALA A 308 19.87 80.61 -55.58
C ALA A 308 19.45 81.44 -54.36
N ALA A 309 19.76 82.73 -54.40
CA ALA A 309 19.06 83.72 -53.58
C ALA A 309 18.66 84.89 -54.50
N LYS A 310 17.42 84.91 -54.96
CA LYS A 310 16.71 86.18 -55.20
C LYS A 310 15.20 85.98 -55.13
N ALA A 311 14.61 86.90 -54.38
CA ALA A 311 13.24 86.99 -53.89
C ALA A 311 12.19 87.38 -54.95
N GLY A 312 10.92 87.21 -54.57
CA GLY A 312 9.70 87.76 -55.17
C GLY A 312 8.54 86.75 -55.01
N ASP A 313 7.76 86.75 -53.93
CA ASP A 313 6.71 87.68 -53.45
C ASP A 313 5.29 87.44 -54.05
N THR A 314 4.29 87.54 -53.17
CA THR A 314 2.81 87.57 -53.32
C THR A 314 2.10 86.25 -53.65
N GLY A 315 0.98 85.82 -53.07
CA GLY A 315 0.10 86.32 -52.00
C GLY A 315 -1.25 85.58 -52.04
N LYS A 316 -1.95 85.48 -50.88
CA LYS A 316 -3.39 85.11 -50.65
C LYS A 316 -3.85 83.68 -50.99
N ALA A 317 -4.89 83.09 -50.41
CA ALA A 317 -5.74 83.26 -49.22
C ALA A 317 -6.64 82.01 -49.15
N GLY A 318 -7.09 81.56 -47.97
CA GLY A 318 -8.13 80.53 -47.86
C GLY A 318 -8.12 79.76 -46.53
N ILE A 319 -8.91 80.24 -45.56
CA ILE A 319 -9.53 79.46 -44.47
C ILE A 319 -10.91 79.02 -45.08
N PRO A 320 -11.65 77.96 -44.67
CA PRO A 320 -11.79 77.57 -43.27
C PRO A 320 -12.20 76.10 -42.92
N VAL A 321 -12.38 75.85 -41.61
CA VAL A 321 -13.40 74.99 -40.95
C VAL A 321 -13.09 73.51 -40.61
N GLU A 322 -13.12 73.27 -39.29
CA GLU A 322 -13.67 72.12 -38.50
C GLU A 322 -13.09 70.69 -38.70
N ASP A 323 -13.10 69.78 -37.73
CA ASP A 323 -13.55 69.81 -36.33
C ASP A 323 -12.91 68.66 -35.54
N ALA A 324 -12.94 68.83 -34.21
CA ALA A 324 -13.26 67.85 -33.17
C ALA A 324 -12.71 66.41 -33.29
N ALA A 325 -11.82 66.02 -32.37
CA ALA A 325 -12.16 65.33 -31.10
C ALA A 325 -12.10 63.79 -31.28
N ALA A 326 -11.81 62.91 -30.32
CA ALA A 326 -11.69 62.94 -28.88
C ALA A 326 -11.06 61.61 -28.40
N VAL A 327 -10.79 61.56 -27.08
CA VAL A 327 -10.71 60.37 -26.18
C VAL A 327 -9.40 59.57 -26.25
N VAL A 328 -8.43 59.69 -25.33
CA VAL A 328 -8.37 59.40 -23.86
C VAL A 328 -8.39 57.88 -23.55
N PRO A 329 -7.52 57.39 -22.63
CA PRO A 329 -7.19 55.98 -22.47
C PRO A 329 -8.14 55.28 -21.48
N ASP A 330 -8.11 53.95 -21.43
CA ASP A 330 -8.77 53.20 -20.36
C ASP A 330 -7.81 52.16 -19.77
N ASP A 331 -7.57 52.33 -18.47
CA ASP A 331 -6.97 51.36 -17.56
C ASP A 331 -8.02 50.31 -17.21
N GLY A 332 -7.63 49.04 -17.11
CA GLY A 332 -8.56 47.96 -16.78
C GLY A 332 -7.85 46.79 -16.13
N ASP A 333 -7.50 46.98 -14.87
CA ASP A 333 -6.94 46.02 -13.94
C ASP A 333 -7.94 44.86 -13.62
N ALA A 334 -7.38 43.77 -13.06
CA ALA A 334 -8.02 42.76 -12.22
C ALA A 334 -8.78 41.54 -12.82
N ARG A 335 -8.03 40.42 -12.88
CA ARG A 335 -8.21 39.19 -12.05
C ARG A 335 -9.30 38.12 -12.40
N PRO A 336 -9.18 36.89 -11.82
CA PRO A 336 -9.33 35.62 -12.54
C PRO A 336 -10.66 34.89 -12.28
N PHE A 337 -10.86 33.82 -13.05
CA PHE A 337 -11.62 32.62 -12.67
C PHE A 337 -10.76 31.39 -12.90
#